data_AF-W6ANU1-F1
#
_entry.id   AF-W6ANU1-F1
#
_cell.length_a   1.000
_cell.length_b   1.000
_cell.length_c   1.000
_cell.angle_alpha   90.00
_cell.angle_beta   90.00
_cell.angle_gamma   90.00
#
_symmetry.space_group_name_H-M   'P 1'
#
loop_
_entity.id
_entity.type
_entity.pdbx_description
1 polymer ?
#
loop_
_entity_poly.entity_id
_entity_poly.type
_entity_poly.pdbx_seq_one_letter_code
_entity_poly.pdbx_strand_id
1 'polypeptide(L)'
;PVCLDFLQKPVSVDCGHSFCFRCISEFCEKSDSAQSGLYACPQCRGPFRLESFRPNRQLASLVDSVRQLGLGAGPSGARLCVRHGEELSRFCEEDQEALCW
;
A
#
# COMPACT_ATOMS: atom_id res chain seq x y z
N PRO A 1 -8.59 6.99 -4.56
CA PRO A 1 -8.67 6.01 -3.46
C PRO A 1 -7.26 5.58 -3.03
N VAL A 2 -6.96 5.63 -1.73
CA VAL A 2 -5.71 5.10 -1.16
C VAL A 2 -5.72 3.58 -1.37
N CYS A 3 -4.63 2.97 -1.83
CA CYS A 3 -4.61 1.58 -2.32
C CYS A 3 -4.98 0.49 -1.30
N LEU A 4 -5.21 0.83 -0.02
CA LEU A 4 -5.51 -0.11 1.07
C LEU A 4 -4.49 -1.25 1.21
N ASP A 5 -3.26 -1.00 0.76
CA ASP A 5 -2.15 -1.94 0.76
C ASP A 5 -0.90 -1.20 1.29
N PHE A 6 0.17 -1.96 1.54
CA PHE A 6 1.47 -1.43 1.90
C PHE A 6 1.95 -0.32 0.97
N LEU A 7 2.38 0.78 1.57
CA LEU A 7 2.77 1.96 0.82
C LEU A 7 3.97 1.68 -0.10
N GLN A 8 3.79 1.94 -1.39
CA GLN A 8 4.86 1.89 -2.39
C GLN A 8 5.34 3.30 -2.71
N LYS A 9 6.65 3.54 -2.54
CA LYS A 9 7.26 4.88 -2.70
C LYS A 9 6.46 5.93 -1.93
N PRO A 10 6.32 5.80 -0.59
CA PRO A 10 5.51 6.71 0.21
C PRO A 10 6.01 8.15 0.09
N VAL A 11 5.05 9.07 -0.10
CA VAL A 11 5.26 10.51 -0.02
C VAL A 11 4.36 11.09 1.05
N SER A 12 4.89 12.02 1.82
CA SER A 12 4.15 12.78 2.83
C SER A 12 3.70 14.12 2.24
N VAL A 13 2.49 14.55 2.60
CA VAL A 13 1.94 15.88 2.26
C VAL A 13 2.04 16.83 3.47
N ASP A 14 1.73 18.12 3.29
CA ASP A 14 1.88 19.16 4.34
C ASP A 14 1.24 18.81 5.70
N CYS A 15 0.13 18.08 5.69
CA CYS A 15 -0.55 17.66 6.91
C CYS A 15 0.08 16.43 7.60
N GLY A 16 1.22 15.93 7.10
CA GLY A 16 1.98 14.81 7.66
C GLY A 16 1.49 13.41 7.24
N HIS A 17 0.31 13.30 6.63
CA HIS A 17 -0.19 12.02 6.11
C HIS A 17 0.63 11.54 4.92
N SER A 18 0.80 10.22 4.82
CA SER A 18 1.63 9.59 3.80
C SER A 18 0.82 8.64 2.92
N PHE A 19 1.09 8.67 1.62
CA PHE A 19 0.39 7.88 0.61
C PHE A 19 1.39 7.32 -0.40
N CYS A 20 1.01 6.29 -1.16
CA CYS A 20 1.78 5.88 -2.34
C CYS A 20 1.87 7.05 -3.31
N PHE A 21 3.05 7.31 -3.88
CA PHE A 21 3.22 8.36 -4.88
C PHE A 21 2.17 8.25 -6.00
N ARG A 22 1.99 7.04 -6.57
CA ARG A 22 1.00 6.81 -7.63
C ARG A 22 -0.42 7.16 -7.18
N CYS A 23 -0.83 6.72 -5.99
CA CYS A 23 -2.20 6.91 -5.51
C CYS A 23 -2.54 8.38 -5.25
N ILE A 24 -1.61 9.15 -4.69
CA ILE A 24 -1.85 10.57 -4.44
C ILE A 24 -1.78 11.40 -5.73
N SER A 25 -0.90 11.04 -6.67
CA SER A 25 -0.85 11.69 -7.98
C SER A 25 -2.15 11.46 -8.77
N GLU A 26 -2.63 10.21 -8.87
CA GLU A 26 -3.91 9.91 -9.52
C GLU A 26 -5.11 10.58 -8.83
N PHE A 27 -5.05 10.76 -7.50
CA PHE A 27 -6.08 11.49 -6.76
C PHE A 27 -6.10 12.97 -7.16
N CYS A 28 -4.94 13.60 -7.28
CA CYS A 28 -4.83 15.01 -7.67
C CYS A 28 -5.25 15.22 -9.14
N GLU A 29 -4.87 14.32 -10.05
CA GLU A 29 -5.28 14.35 -11.46
C GLU A 29 -6.80 14.28 -11.64
N LYS A 30 -7.49 13.49 -10.81
CA LYS A 30 -8.95 13.32 -10.87
C LYS A 30 -9.73 14.44 -10.16
N SER A 31 -9.04 15.36 -9.49
CA SER A 31 -9.70 16.44 -8.77
C SER A 31 -9.80 17.70 -9.63
N ASP A 32 -11.00 18.28 -9.71
CA ASP A 32 -11.24 19.58 -10.38
C ASP A 32 -10.50 20.75 -9.68
N SER A 33 -9.91 20.50 -8.51
CA SER A 33 -9.12 21.44 -7.72
C SER A 33 -7.79 21.84 -8.37
N ALA A 34 -7.43 21.25 -9.51
CA ALA A 34 -6.22 21.56 -10.27
C ALA A 34 -6.08 23.07 -10.62
N GLN A 35 -7.20 23.81 -10.71
CA GLN A 35 -7.21 25.22 -11.07
C GLN A 35 -6.66 26.15 -9.97
N SER A 36 -6.71 25.76 -8.69
CA SER A 36 -6.16 26.57 -7.57
C SER A 36 -4.81 26.08 -7.06
N GLY A 37 -4.36 24.90 -7.51
CA GLY A 37 -3.14 24.24 -7.01
C GLY A 37 -3.24 23.77 -5.55
N LEU A 38 -4.43 23.82 -4.95
CA LEU A 38 -4.68 23.41 -3.56
C LEU A 38 -5.61 22.20 -3.53
N TYR A 39 -5.12 21.12 -2.92
CA TYR A 39 -5.82 19.84 -2.82
C TYR A 39 -6.19 19.54 -1.37
N ALA A 40 -7.23 18.73 -1.16
CA ALA A 40 -7.66 18.31 0.17
C ALA A 40 -7.13 16.90 0.48
N CYS A 41 -6.43 16.75 1.61
CA CYS A 41 -5.89 15.47 2.05
C CYS A 41 -6.99 14.40 2.11
N PRO A 42 -6.81 13.22 1.49
CA PRO A 42 -7.83 12.17 1.52
C PRO A 42 -8.19 11.67 2.94
N GLN A 43 -7.29 11.84 3.91
CA GLN A 43 -7.46 11.34 5.28
C GLN A 43 -8.05 12.38 6.23
N CYS A 44 -7.48 13.60 6.28
CA CYS A 44 -7.91 14.63 7.23
C CYS A 44 -8.57 15.86 6.58
N ARG A 45 -8.69 15.88 5.24
CA ARG A 45 -9.19 17.01 4.45
C ARG A 45 -8.40 18.32 4.59
N GLY A 46 -7.27 18.30 5.29
CA GLY A 46 -6.36 19.45 5.37
C GLY A 46 -5.81 19.84 3.99
N PRO A 47 -5.59 21.15 3.73
CA PRO A 47 -5.09 21.62 2.45
C PRO A 47 -3.62 21.22 2.24
N PHE A 48 -3.25 20.88 1.01
CA PHE A 48 -1.88 20.62 0.60
C PHE A 48 -1.64 21.01 -0.86
N ARG A 49 -0.37 21.10 -1.28
CA ARG A 49 0.03 21.37 -2.68
C ARG A 49 0.85 20.21 -3.25
N LEU A 50 0.93 20.06 -4.58
CA LEU A 50 1.73 18.99 -5.20
C LEU A 50 3.23 19.15 -4.91
N GLU A 51 3.72 20.39 -4.83
CA GLU A 51 5.11 20.72 -4.54
C GLU A 51 5.52 20.38 -3.10
N SER A 52 4.55 20.13 -2.22
CA SER A 52 4.81 19.71 -0.85
C SER A 52 5.02 18.21 -0.70
N PHE A 53 4.96 17.43 -1.79
CA PHE A 53 5.31 16.02 -1.71
C PHE A 53 6.75 15.86 -1.23
N ARG A 54 6.89 15.17 -0.09
CA ARG A 54 8.19 14.83 0.50
C ARG A 54 8.34 13.30 0.49
N PRO A 55 9.30 12.73 -0.24
CA PRO A 55 9.57 11.30 -0.19
C PRO A 55 9.90 10.86 1.24
N ASN A 56 9.23 9.84 1.73
CA ASN A 56 9.43 9.32 3.09
C ASN A 56 10.21 7.99 3.03
N ARG A 57 11.54 8.09 2.89
CA ARG A 57 12.42 6.90 2.79
C ARG A 57 12.41 6.04 4.05
N GLN A 58 12.25 6.65 5.22
CA GLN A 58 12.15 5.92 6.48
C GLN A 58 10.89 5.04 6.51
N LEU A 59 9.74 5.62 6.13
CA LEU A 59 8.50 4.86 6.03
C LEU A 59 8.59 3.76 4.97
N ALA A 60 9.25 4.02 3.83
CA ALA A 60 9.50 2.99 2.81
C ALA A 60 10.30 1.81 3.39
N SER A 61 11.39 2.10 4.11
CA SER A 61 12.21 1.07 4.75
C SER A 61 11.43 0.28 5.80
N LEU A 62 10.59 0.93 6.60
CA LEU A 62 9.76 0.26 7.60
C LEU A 62 8.73 -0.66 6.94
N VAL A 63 8.07 -0.19 5.89
CA VAL A 63 7.13 -1.02 5.11
C VAL A 63 7.83 -2.25 4.55
N ASP A 64 9.05 -2.10 4.01
CA ASP A 64 9.82 -3.23 3.49
C ASP A 64 10.25 -4.21 4.59
N SER A 65 10.68 -3.72 5.76
CA SER A 65 10.97 -4.59 6.91
C SER A 65 9.72 -5.34 7.37
N VAL A 66 8.58 -4.68 7.46
CA VAL A 66 7.30 -5.29 7.85
C VAL A 66 6.88 -6.37 6.84
N ARG A 67 7.05 -6.11 5.54
CA ARG A 67 6.84 -7.11 4.48
C ARG A 67 7.75 -8.33 4.63
N GLN A 68 9.03 -8.11 4.94
CA GLN A 68 10.00 -9.21 5.14
C GLN A 68 9.68 -10.06 6.37
N LEU A 69 9.09 -9.46 7.41
CA LEU A 69 8.61 -10.18 8.59
C LEU A 69 7.33 -10.98 8.33
N GLY A 70 6.72 -10.85 7.15
CA GLY A 70 5.43 -11.47 6.82
C GLY A 70 4.25 -10.89 7.62
N LEU A 71 4.46 -9.80 8.35
CA LEU A 71 3.45 -9.15 9.17
C LEU A 71 2.70 -8.16 8.28
N GLY A 72 1.44 -8.43 7.97
CA GLY A 72 0.58 -7.52 7.20
C GLY A 72 0.43 -7.86 5.73
N ALA A 73 0.92 -9.01 5.27
CA ALA A 73 0.31 -9.63 4.11
C ALA A 73 -1.17 -9.89 4.46
N GLY A 74 -2.08 -9.06 3.91
CA GLY A 74 -3.41 -9.58 3.57
C GLY A 74 -3.24 -10.81 2.67
N PRO A 75 -4.31 -11.56 2.35
CA PRO A 75 -4.26 -12.95 1.86
C PRO A 75 -3.50 -13.21 0.54
N SER A 76 -2.75 -12.26 -0.01
CA SER A 76 -1.88 -12.39 -1.17
C SER A 76 -0.41 -12.71 -0.85
N GLY A 77 -0.09 -13.07 0.39
CA GLY A 77 1.10 -13.88 0.63
C GLY A 77 0.80 -15.30 0.16
N ALA A 78 0.87 -15.55 -1.15
CA ALA A 78 0.69 -16.89 -1.71
C ALA A 78 1.58 -17.84 -0.91
N ARG A 79 0.97 -18.65 -0.03
CA ARG A 79 1.69 -19.70 0.68
C ARG A 79 2.03 -20.68 -0.43
N LEU A 80 3.28 -20.75 -0.84
CA LEU A 80 3.69 -21.68 -1.90
C LEU A 80 3.95 -23.04 -1.27
N CYS A 81 3.57 -24.11 -1.97
CA CYS A 81 3.92 -25.46 -1.59
C CYS A 81 5.45 -25.61 -1.64
N VAL A 82 6.06 -26.07 -0.55
CA VAL A 82 7.52 -26.29 -0.49
C VAL A 82 8.02 -27.35 -1.47
N ARG A 83 7.13 -28.27 -1.89
CA ARG A 83 7.47 -29.35 -2.83
C ARG A 83 7.26 -28.98 -4.29
N HIS A 84 6.17 -28.28 -4.60
CA HIS A 84 5.76 -28.02 -5.98
C HIS A 84 5.90 -26.55 -6.40
N GLY A 85 6.13 -25.63 -5.45
CA GLY A 85 6.29 -24.20 -5.74
C GLY A 85 5.00 -23.48 -6.17
N GLU A 86 3.86 -24.15 -6.10
CA GLU A 86 2.54 -23.64 -6.49
C GLU A 86 1.78 -23.03 -5.32
N GLU A 87 0.81 -22.17 -5.61
CA GLU A 87 -0.04 -21.57 -4.58
C GLU A 87 -0.90 -22.62 -3.86
N LEU A 88 -0.80 -22.63 -2.53
CA LEU A 88 -1.67 -23.41 -1.66
C LEU A 88 -3.08 -22.80 -1.71
N SER A 89 -3.95 -23.43 -2.49
CA SER A 89 -5.30 -22.96 -2.80
C SER A 89 -6.40 -23.86 -2.23
N ARG A 90 -6.02 -24.99 -1.61
CA ARG A 90 -6.95 -25.98 -1.03
C ARG A 90 -6.62 -26.24 0.43
N PHE A 91 -7.57 -26.84 1.14
CA PHE A 91 -7.41 -27.25 2.54
C PHE A 91 -7.91 -28.68 2.72
N CYS A 92 -7.10 -29.53 3.35
CA CYS A 92 -7.49 -30.87 3.76
C CYS A 92 -8.14 -30.79 5.15
N GLU A 93 -9.40 -31.20 5.27
CA GLU A 93 -10.11 -31.18 6.56
C GLU A 93 -9.61 -32.26 7.53
N GLU A 94 -9.18 -33.41 7.00
CA GLU A 94 -8.66 -34.52 7.81
C GLU A 94 -7.30 -34.18 8.42
N ASP A 95 -6.38 -33.63 7.62
CA ASP A 95 -5.02 -33.32 8.04
C ASP A 95 -4.85 -31.89 8.58
N GLN A 96 -5.86 -31.03 8.40
CA GLN A 96 -5.81 -29.60 8.74
C GLN A 96 -4.65 -28.85 8.05
N GLU A 97 -4.31 -29.25 6.82
CA GLU A 97 -3.19 -28.71 6.05
C GLU A 97 -3.64 -28.02 4.75
N ALA A 98 -2.91 -26.99 4.34
CA ALA A 98 -3.13 -26.32 3.05
C ALA A 98 -2.38 -27.05 1.94
N LEU A 99 -3.04 -27.29 0.81
CA LEU A 99 -2.53 -28.08 -0.32
C LEU A 99 -2.45 -27.25 -1.62
N CYS A 100 -1.47 -27.58 -2.46
CA CYS A 100 -1.44 -27.19 -3.87
C CYS A 100 -2.21 -28.21 -4.73
N TRP A 101 -2.17 -28.06 -6.06
CA TRP A 101 -2.74 -29.04 -6.99
C TRP A 101 -1.91 -30.34 -7.06
#